data_AF-A0A956DM06-F1
#
_entry.id   AF-A0A956DM06-F1
#
_cell.length_a   1.000
_cell.length_b   1.000
_cell.length_c   1.000
_cell.angle_alpha   90.00
_cell.angle_beta   90.00
_cell.angle_gamma   90.00
#
_symmetry.space_group_name_H-M   'P 1'
#
loop_
_entity.id
_entity.type
_entity.pdbx_description
1 polymer ?
#
loop_
_entity_poly.entity_id
_entity_poly.type
_entity_poly.pdbx_seq_one_letter_code
_entity_poly.pdbx_strand_id
1 'polypeptide(L)'
;MKKTVQSKLLFPFLALGTLFSWSVVGCELIATVDRNLINEGGGTSTGGGGTGGTGTGTGTGTGMGGMGGMGGMGGGGGGCVATECPGMDTTCSFRICDMNDMCAIENASDTTACTEDGGAICDGDGNCVECNTDDQCAGNVTNTICDTNAHVCVPPQCQNNVKDGDETGVDCGGPTCGACPNTEGCDGESDCISGFCDTTMGGGGNGPAGTCAPCGASNCPTGEYCDNNNVCTPKGVQGDPCSAGVVCSGCQPNAVCPSTANTCVDGVCCNSACNGKCQSCTMAKTGQANGTCSPNTVGTDPDNECPGSTPTCEAATCSGTSAACAPAANGAVCRPLSGDCDVAETCDGVATTCPADGKATAGTSCGSATDTDCDNPDTCNSTGTCLPNFENSGFACGDTMTTECTNPDTCNGTGTCNPNHVTGSCTLGGGGAGGGTAGTCTNGVCL
;
A
#
# COMPACT_ATOMS: atom_id res chain seq x y z
N MET A 1 -32.17 58.57 -10.63
CA MET A 1 -31.76 59.21 -11.89
C MET A 1 -31.03 58.16 -12.73
N LYS A 2 -31.55 57.85 -13.92
CA LYS A 2 -31.02 56.85 -14.87
C LYS A 2 -29.91 57.47 -15.74
N LYS A 3 -28.81 56.74 -15.96
CA LYS A 3 -27.89 56.76 -17.13
C LYS A 3 -27.23 55.37 -17.12
N THR A 4 -27.42 54.41 -18.03
CA THR A 4 -27.43 54.32 -19.50
C THR A 4 -26.08 54.61 -20.16
N VAL A 5 -25.34 53.54 -20.49
CA VAL A 5 -24.59 53.26 -21.75
C VAL A 5 -24.37 51.72 -21.79
N GLN A 6 -25.20 50.88 -22.43
CA GLN A 6 -25.25 50.47 -23.84
C GLN A 6 -23.89 50.10 -24.48
N SER A 7 -23.63 48.80 -24.65
CA SER A 7 -22.95 48.29 -25.84
C SER A 7 -23.72 47.08 -26.39
N LYS A 8 -24.17 47.23 -27.63
CA LYS A 8 -24.95 46.32 -28.46
C LYS A 8 -24.05 45.76 -29.54
N LEU A 9 -24.18 44.46 -29.83
CA LEU A 9 -24.01 43.78 -31.12
C LEU A 9 -24.49 42.33 -30.87
N LEU A 10 -25.78 41.96 -30.98
CA LEU A 10 -26.66 41.75 -32.15
C LEU A 10 -26.02 40.93 -33.30
N PHE A 11 -26.15 39.59 -33.29
CA PHE A 11 -27.10 38.69 -34.02
C PHE A 11 -26.51 38.12 -35.34
N PRO A 12 -27.06 37.05 -35.98
CA PRO A 12 -28.18 36.17 -35.59
C PRO A 12 -28.01 34.64 -35.87
N PHE A 13 -28.88 33.87 -35.21
CA PHE A 13 -29.67 32.72 -35.66
C PHE A 13 -29.30 31.98 -36.97
N LEU A 14 -29.13 30.66 -36.86
CA LEU A 14 -29.80 29.71 -37.76
C LEU A 14 -30.17 28.43 -37.00
N ALA A 15 -31.47 28.13 -36.96
CA ALA A 15 -32.04 26.86 -36.55
C ALA A 15 -32.50 26.10 -37.81
N LEU A 16 -32.12 24.83 -37.92
CA LEU A 16 -32.62 23.73 -38.76
C LEU A 16 -31.81 22.52 -38.24
N GLY A 17 -32.36 21.43 -37.71
CA GLY A 17 -33.41 20.58 -38.24
C GLY A 17 -32.79 19.22 -38.61
N THR A 18 -33.44 18.15 -38.14
CA THR A 18 -33.34 16.74 -38.57
C THR A 18 -32.18 15.84 -38.09
N LEU A 19 -32.56 14.91 -37.19
CA LEU A 19 -32.48 13.45 -37.36
C LEU A 19 -31.35 12.91 -38.26
N PHE A 20 -30.37 12.23 -37.67
CA PHE A 20 -29.78 11.03 -38.26
C PHE A 20 -29.21 10.14 -37.16
N SER A 21 -29.85 8.99 -36.97
CA SER A 21 -29.26 7.82 -36.33
C SER A 21 -28.11 7.31 -37.19
N TRP A 22 -27.02 6.88 -36.57
CA TRP A 22 -26.43 5.56 -36.82
C TRP A 22 -25.52 5.19 -35.65
N SER A 23 -25.79 3.99 -35.15
CA SER A 23 -25.02 3.20 -34.19
C SER A 23 -23.72 2.68 -34.82
N VAL A 24 -22.97 1.95 -33.98
CA VAL A 24 -21.87 0.99 -34.26
C VAL A 24 -20.45 1.61 -34.22
N VAL A 25 -19.44 1.10 -33.50
CA VAL A 25 -19.21 -0.09 -32.65
C VAL A 25 -18.05 0.29 -31.71
N GLY A 26 -17.98 -0.23 -30.47
CA GLY A 26 -16.79 -0.04 -29.63
C GLY A 26 -16.78 -0.82 -28.32
N CYS A 27 -16.72 -2.16 -28.42
CA CYS A 27 -16.22 -3.14 -27.44
C CYS A 27 -16.66 -3.04 -25.97
N GLU A 28 -17.74 -3.75 -25.63
CA GLU A 28 -17.98 -4.28 -24.29
C GLU A 28 -17.28 -5.65 -24.18
N LEU A 29 -16.35 -5.82 -23.23
CA LEU A 29 -15.91 -7.14 -22.80
C LEU A 29 -16.93 -7.66 -21.78
N ILE A 30 -17.90 -8.43 -22.25
CA ILE A 30 -18.60 -9.42 -21.44
C ILE A 30 -18.19 -10.78 -21.98
N ALA A 31 -17.31 -11.46 -21.25
CA ALA A 31 -17.15 -12.90 -21.38
C ALA A 31 -17.79 -13.56 -20.15
N THR A 32 -19.12 -13.68 -20.17
CA THR A 32 -19.81 -14.75 -19.45
C THR A 32 -19.65 -16.01 -20.30
N VAL A 33 -18.97 -17.02 -19.76
CA VAL A 33 -18.95 -18.37 -20.35
C VAL A 33 -20.35 -18.97 -20.14
N ASP A 34 -21.18 -18.95 -21.18
CA ASP A 34 -22.44 -19.69 -21.23
C ASP A 34 -22.15 -21.16 -21.52
N ARG A 35 -22.41 -22.03 -20.55
CA ARG A 35 -22.20 -23.49 -20.63
C ARG A 35 -23.28 -24.23 -21.44
N ASN A 36 -24.19 -23.54 -22.13
CA ASN A 36 -25.26 -24.20 -22.92
C ASN A 36 -24.95 -24.40 -24.42
N LEU A 37 -23.69 -24.34 -24.84
CA LEU A 37 -23.27 -24.74 -26.20
C LEU A 37 -22.71 -26.17 -26.29
N ILE A 38 -23.00 -27.03 -25.30
CA ILE A 38 -22.88 -28.47 -25.44
C ILE A 38 -24.29 -29.05 -25.38
N ASN A 39 -24.88 -29.28 -26.56
CA ASN A 39 -26.22 -29.85 -26.66
C ASN A 39 -26.23 -31.28 -26.12
N GLU A 40 -27.11 -31.51 -25.15
CA GLU A 40 -27.44 -32.84 -24.64
C GLU A 40 -28.31 -33.63 -25.64
N GLY A 41 -28.11 -34.94 -25.61
CA GLY A 41 -29.20 -35.93 -25.57
C GLY A 41 -30.11 -36.07 -26.79
N GLY A 42 -30.06 -37.25 -27.43
CA GLY A 42 -31.15 -37.69 -28.30
C GLY A 42 -30.81 -38.90 -29.15
N GLY A 43 -30.75 -40.08 -28.55
CA GLY A 43 -30.70 -41.34 -29.29
C GLY A 43 -32.00 -41.65 -30.03
N THR A 44 -31.94 -42.59 -31.00
CA THR A 44 -32.71 -43.85 -30.97
C THR A 44 -32.50 -44.69 -32.23
N SER A 45 -32.26 -45.99 -31.98
CA SER A 45 -32.69 -47.19 -32.74
C SER A 45 -32.02 -47.46 -34.10
N THR A 46 -31.62 -48.67 -34.50
CA THR A 46 -32.00 -50.09 -34.23
C THR A 46 -30.78 -50.95 -34.60
N GLY A 47 -30.31 -51.95 -33.86
CA GLY A 47 -30.90 -53.27 -33.51
C GLY A 47 -29.86 -54.34 -33.88
N GLY A 48 -29.68 -55.51 -33.27
CA GLY A 48 -30.14 -56.22 -32.07
C GLY A 48 -28.97 -57.14 -31.64
N GLY A 49 -28.89 -57.75 -30.46
CA GLY A 49 -29.89 -58.49 -29.71
C GLY A 49 -29.45 -59.97 -29.66
N GLY A 50 -29.17 -60.52 -28.47
CA GLY A 50 -29.00 -61.97 -28.30
C GLY A 50 -28.13 -62.38 -27.09
N THR A 51 -28.79 -62.69 -25.98
CA THR A 51 -28.28 -63.03 -24.65
C THR A 51 -27.98 -64.52 -24.44
N GLY A 52 -27.03 -64.80 -23.54
CA GLY A 52 -27.20 -65.74 -22.42
C GLY A 52 -26.78 -67.20 -22.61
N GLY A 53 -26.11 -67.77 -21.59
CA GLY A 53 -26.02 -69.22 -21.42
C GLY A 53 -24.82 -69.72 -20.63
N THR A 54 -25.00 -69.89 -19.32
CA THR A 54 -24.17 -70.66 -18.38
C THR A 54 -24.15 -72.18 -18.66
N GLY A 55 -23.05 -72.84 -18.29
CA GLY A 55 -23.08 -74.14 -17.62
C GLY A 55 -22.64 -75.40 -18.37
N THR A 56 -21.77 -76.18 -17.68
CA THR A 56 -21.58 -77.66 -17.74
C THR A 56 -21.03 -78.26 -19.04
N GLY A 57 -19.96 -79.06 -19.07
CA GLY A 57 -19.72 -80.30 -18.34
C GLY A 57 -19.74 -81.48 -19.35
N THR A 58 -18.87 -82.48 -19.15
CA THR A 58 -18.68 -83.72 -19.94
C THR A 58 -17.83 -83.56 -21.21
N GLY A 59 -16.79 -84.34 -21.53
CA GLY A 59 -16.30 -85.61 -20.98
C GLY A 59 -16.25 -86.64 -22.10
N THR A 60 -15.07 -86.88 -22.70
CA THR A 60 -14.73 -88.15 -23.40
C THR A 60 -13.21 -88.30 -23.48
N GLY A 61 -12.63 -88.87 -22.43
CA GLY A 61 -11.31 -89.49 -22.46
C GLY A 61 -11.48 -91.01 -22.49
N THR A 62 -11.13 -91.64 -23.60
CA THR A 62 -10.82 -93.08 -23.72
C THR A 62 -9.29 -93.15 -23.83
N GLY A 63 -8.56 -93.73 -22.86
CA GLY A 63 -8.18 -95.17 -22.81
C GLY A 63 -7.29 -95.53 -24.01
N MET A 64 -6.07 -96.04 -23.94
CA MET A 64 -5.30 -96.94 -23.06
C MET A 64 -3.81 -96.69 -23.40
N GLY A 65 -2.76 -97.11 -22.69
CA GLY A 65 -2.58 -98.00 -21.56
C GLY A 65 -1.07 -98.02 -21.22
N GLY A 66 -0.76 -98.30 -19.96
CA GLY A 66 0.61 -98.58 -19.54
C GLY A 66 0.96 -100.05 -19.77
N MET A 67 2.26 -100.29 -19.99
CA MET A 67 3.10 -101.46 -19.66
C MET A 67 4.48 -101.11 -20.24
N GLY A 68 5.54 -100.91 -19.46
CA GLY A 68 6.26 -101.96 -18.73
C GLY A 68 7.41 -102.48 -19.62
N GLY A 69 8.66 -102.19 -19.27
CA GLY A 69 9.81 -102.70 -20.02
C GLY A 69 11.16 -102.19 -19.51
N MET A 70 11.76 -102.94 -18.59
CA MET A 70 13.13 -102.78 -18.12
C MET A 70 14.15 -103.24 -19.18
N GLY A 71 15.35 -102.64 -19.16
CA GLY A 71 16.58 -103.31 -19.58
C GLY A 71 17.33 -102.65 -20.73
N GLY A 72 18.49 -102.07 -20.44
CA GLY A 72 19.43 -101.59 -21.44
C GLY A 72 20.64 -100.90 -20.81
N MET A 73 21.55 -101.69 -20.24
CA MET A 73 22.84 -101.23 -19.71
C MET A 73 23.78 -100.83 -20.85
N GLY A 74 24.47 -99.69 -20.67
CA GLY A 74 25.89 -99.57 -20.98
C GLY A 74 26.26 -98.93 -22.32
N GLY A 75 26.90 -97.77 -22.24
CA GLY A 75 27.93 -97.38 -23.20
C GLY A 75 28.01 -95.90 -23.53
N GLY A 76 28.88 -95.17 -22.81
CA GLY A 76 29.41 -93.87 -23.23
C GLY A 76 28.93 -92.71 -22.36
N GLY A 77 29.81 -92.20 -21.49
CA GLY A 77 29.56 -90.96 -20.76
C GLY A 77 29.42 -89.79 -21.72
N GLY A 78 28.18 -89.37 -21.97
CA GLY A 78 27.88 -88.05 -22.48
C GLY A 78 27.56 -87.19 -21.29
N GLY A 79 28.50 -86.33 -20.89
CA GLY A 79 28.16 -85.18 -20.05
C GLY A 79 27.07 -84.37 -20.75
N CYS A 80 26.28 -83.62 -19.98
CA CYS A 80 25.27 -82.80 -20.62
C CYS A 80 25.94 -81.85 -21.62
N VAL A 81 25.32 -81.65 -22.77
CA VAL A 81 25.74 -80.62 -23.73
C VAL A 81 24.67 -79.53 -23.72
N ALA A 82 25.08 -78.26 -23.64
CA ALA A 82 24.19 -77.11 -23.52
C ALA A 82 23.05 -77.11 -24.56
N THR A 83 23.31 -77.63 -25.77
CA THR A 83 22.33 -77.75 -26.86
C THR A 83 21.23 -78.79 -26.64
N GLU A 84 21.39 -79.73 -25.71
CA GLU A 84 20.39 -80.74 -25.36
C GLU A 84 19.54 -80.32 -24.15
N CYS A 85 19.85 -79.18 -23.53
CA CYS A 85 19.05 -78.65 -22.43
C CYS A 85 17.74 -78.03 -22.95
N PRO A 86 16.60 -78.27 -22.26
CA PRO A 86 15.32 -77.72 -22.66
C PRO A 86 15.31 -76.19 -22.58
N GLY A 87 14.68 -75.53 -23.55
CA GLY A 87 14.63 -74.07 -23.67
C GLY A 87 15.27 -73.57 -24.98
N MET A 88 15.40 -72.26 -25.12
CA MET A 88 16.19 -71.61 -26.17
C MET A 88 17.14 -70.60 -25.54
N ASP A 89 18.32 -70.44 -26.14
CA ASP A 89 19.26 -69.40 -25.71
C ASP A 89 18.76 -68.05 -26.23
N THR A 90 18.77 -67.05 -25.36
CA THR A 90 18.57 -65.65 -25.70
C THR A 90 19.86 -64.89 -25.41
N THR A 91 19.96 -63.64 -25.87
CA THR A 91 21.11 -62.77 -25.54
C THR A 91 21.24 -62.53 -24.03
N CYS A 92 20.15 -62.63 -23.28
CA CYS A 92 20.13 -62.40 -21.83
C CYS A 92 20.16 -63.67 -20.98
N SER A 93 19.88 -64.85 -21.57
CA SER A 93 19.82 -66.13 -20.84
C SER A 93 20.39 -67.25 -21.71
N PHE A 94 21.48 -67.86 -21.24
CA PHE A 94 22.14 -68.95 -21.93
C PHE A 94 21.98 -70.26 -21.16
N ARG A 95 21.64 -71.34 -21.89
CA ARG A 95 21.66 -72.67 -21.32
C ARG A 95 23.10 -73.11 -21.14
N ILE A 96 23.42 -73.56 -19.94
CA ILE A 96 24.73 -74.09 -19.60
C ILE A 96 24.59 -75.48 -19.00
N CYS A 97 25.71 -76.18 -19.01
CA CYS A 97 25.91 -77.38 -18.24
C CYS A 97 26.70 -77.04 -17.00
N ASP A 98 26.09 -77.23 -15.84
CA ASP A 98 26.75 -76.96 -14.57
C ASP A 98 27.85 -78.00 -14.28
N MET A 99 28.59 -77.78 -13.19
CA MET A 99 29.67 -78.68 -12.77
C MET A 99 29.19 -80.08 -12.32
N ASN A 100 27.88 -80.31 -12.26
CA ASN A 100 27.26 -81.58 -11.87
C ASN A 100 26.64 -82.32 -13.07
N ASP A 101 26.95 -81.91 -14.30
CA ASP A 101 26.33 -82.42 -15.53
C ASP A 101 24.79 -82.24 -15.56
N MET A 102 24.27 -81.18 -14.94
CA MET A 102 22.86 -80.80 -14.97
C MET A 102 22.63 -79.53 -15.79
N CYS A 103 21.48 -79.48 -16.48
CA CYS A 103 21.05 -78.28 -17.20
C CYS A 103 20.76 -77.14 -16.23
N ALA A 104 21.40 -76.00 -16.46
CA ALA A 104 21.19 -74.76 -15.73
C ALA A 104 21.08 -73.57 -16.69
N ILE A 105 20.66 -72.43 -16.15
CA ILE A 105 20.60 -71.15 -16.88
C ILE A 105 21.62 -70.21 -16.24
N GLU A 106 22.41 -69.57 -17.08
CA GLU A 106 23.26 -68.44 -16.69
C GLU A 106 22.72 -67.18 -17.36
N ASN A 107 22.37 -66.19 -16.55
CA ASN A 107 21.85 -64.92 -17.03
C ASN A 107 23.00 -63.96 -17.30
N ALA A 108 22.88 -63.20 -18.38
CA ALA A 108 23.79 -62.11 -18.68
C ALA A 108 23.66 -60.99 -17.63
N SER A 109 24.71 -60.20 -17.44
CA SER A 109 24.65 -59.08 -16.50
C SER A 109 23.63 -58.02 -16.93
N ASP A 110 23.16 -57.24 -15.97
CA ASP A 110 22.25 -56.08 -16.11
C ASP A 110 22.80 -54.91 -16.97
N THR A 111 23.95 -55.12 -17.60
CA THR A 111 24.70 -54.20 -18.47
C THR A 111 24.90 -54.77 -19.88
N THR A 112 24.41 -55.98 -20.12
CA THR A 112 24.54 -56.67 -21.41
C THR A 112 23.47 -56.15 -22.37
N ALA A 113 23.90 -55.64 -23.53
CA ALA A 113 22.98 -55.18 -24.56
C ALA A 113 22.26 -56.36 -25.22
N CYS A 114 20.97 -56.18 -25.49
CA CYS A 114 20.12 -57.17 -26.14
C CYS A 114 19.19 -56.47 -27.15
N THR A 115 18.53 -57.26 -28.01
CA THR A 115 17.62 -56.71 -29.04
C THR A 115 16.35 -57.54 -29.21
N GLU A 116 16.19 -58.60 -28.41
CA GLU A 116 14.97 -59.39 -28.39
C GLU A 116 13.80 -58.62 -27.75
N ASP A 117 12.58 -58.94 -28.16
CA ASP A 117 11.33 -58.41 -27.59
C ASP A 117 11.21 -56.87 -27.52
N GLY A 118 12.04 -56.15 -28.28
CA GLY A 118 12.06 -54.68 -28.29
C GLY A 118 12.82 -54.04 -27.13
N GLY A 119 13.52 -54.84 -26.32
CA GLY A 119 14.40 -54.35 -25.26
C GLY A 119 15.76 -53.87 -25.77
N ALA A 120 16.53 -53.25 -24.89
CA ALA A 120 17.86 -52.70 -25.15
C ALA A 120 18.94 -53.29 -24.23
N ILE A 121 18.56 -53.75 -23.04
CA ILE A 121 19.49 -54.24 -22.01
C ILE A 121 18.91 -55.41 -21.22
N CYS A 122 19.75 -56.31 -20.74
CA CYS A 122 19.32 -57.41 -19.88
C CYS A 122 19.00 -56.92 -18.46
N ASP A 123 18.06 -57.54 -17.75
CA ASP A 123 17.68 -57.22 -16.36
C ASP A 123 18.51 -57.95 -15.29
N GLY A 124 19.38 -58.89 -15.70
CA GLY A 124 20.12 -59.78 -14.79
C GLY A 124 19.36 -61.05 -14.40
N ASP A 125 18.05 -61.09 -14.66
CA ASP A 125 17.16 -62.24 -14.43
C ASP A 125 16.86 -63.03 -15.72
N GLY A 126 17.42 -62.57 -16.84
CA GLY A 126 17.43 -63.29 -18.12
C GLY A 126 16.49 -62.71 -19.17
N ASN A 127 15.82 -61.60 -18.88
CA ASN A 127 14.93 -60.92 -19.81
C ASN A 127 15.65 -59.74 -20.49
N CYS A 128 15.27 -59.49 -21.74
CA CYS A 128 15.66 -58.29 -22.46
C CYS A 128 14.62 -57.19 -22.23
N VAL A 129 15.00 -56.11 -21.56
CA VAL A 129 14.11 -55.01 -21.15
C VAL A 129 14.56 -53.68 -21.72
N GLU A 130 13.69 -52.66 -21.69
CA GLU A 130 14.04 -51.33 -22.24
C GLU A 130 15.06 -50.61 -21.35
N CYS A 131 14.92 -50.75 -20.02
CA CYS A 131 15.77 -50.10 -19.05
C CYS A 131 15.74 -50.79 -17.67
N ASN A 132 16.77 -50.54 -16.87
CA ASN A 132 16.92 -50.85 -15.46
C ASN A 132 17.18 -49.58 -14.63
N THR A 133 17.67 -48.52 -15.27
CA THR A 133 17.94 -47.21 -14.65
C THR A 133 17.60 -46.07 -15.62
N ASP A 134 17.34 -44.87 -15.11
CA ASP A 134 16.97 -43.69 -15.91
C ASP A 134 18.04 -43.29 -16.94
N ASP A 135 19.32 -43.49 -16.60
CA ASP A 135 20.45 -43.22 -17.51
C ASP A 135 20.32 -43.96 -18.86
N GLN A 136 19.64 -45.10 -18.87
CA GLN A 136 19.43 -45.92 -20.06
C GLN A 136 18.29 -45.40 -20.94
N CYS A 137 17.42 -44.56 -20.38
CA CYS A 137 16.34 -43.85 -21.07
C CYS A 137 16.78 -42.47 -21.62
N ALA A 138 17.98 -42.00 -21.31
CA ALA A 138 18.50 -40.68 -21.72
C ALA A 138 18.56 -40.45 -23.25
N GLY A 139 18.51 -41.52 -24.06
CA GLY A 139 18.42 -41.44 -25.52
C GLY A 139 17.03 -41.06 -26.06
N ASN A 140 15.99 -41.10 -25.22
CA ASN A 140 14.62 -40.83 -25.60
C ASN A 140 14.17 -39.45 -25.11
N VAL A 141 13.96 -38.51 -26.04
CA VAL A 141 13.59 -37.11 -25.74
C VAL A 141 12.21 -36.93 -25.07
N THR A 142 11.39 -37.98 -25.05
CA THR A 142 10.03 -37.96 -24.47
C THR A 142 9.88 -38.87 -23.25
N ASN A 143 10.79 -39.82 -23.06
CA ASN A 143 10.61 -40.98 -22.22
C ASN A 143 11.92 -41.23 -21.46
N THR A 144 12.28 -40.32 -20.56
CA THR A 144 13.62 -40.24 -20.00
C THR A 144 13.79 -41.02 -18.70
N ILE A 145 12.71 -41.58 -18.15
CA ILE A 145 12.70 -42.25 -16.83
C ILE A 145 12.44 -43.73 -17.01
N CYS A 146 13.08 -44.57 -16.21
CA CYS A 146 12.83 -46.00 -16.20
C CYS A 146 11.80 -46.38 -15.13
N ASP A 147 10.62 -46.87 -15.55
CA ASP A 147 9.74 -47.57 -14.63
C ASP A 147 10.37 -48.92 -14.28
N THR A 148 11.05 -49.00 -13.14
CA THR A 148 11.76 -50.22 -12.68
C THR A 148 10.83 -51.39 -12.35
N ASN A 149 9.50 -51.20 -12.28
CA ASN A 149 8.55 -52.31 -12.14
C ASN A 149 8.12 -52.86 -13.50
N ALA A 150 7.97 -51.98 -14.49
CA ALA A 150 7.60 -52.37 -15.86
C ALA A 150 8.83 -52.66 -16.74
N HIS A 151 10.00 -52.17 -16.35
CA HIS A 151 11.24 -52.07 -17.13
C HIS A 151 11.05 -51.41 -18.51
N VAL A 152 10.26 -50.35 -18.55
CA VAL A 152 9.92 -49.55 -19.74
C VAL A 152 10.29 -48.10 -19.45
N CYS A 153 10.79 -47.40 -20.46
CA CYS A 153 10.96 -45.96 -20.32
C CYS A 153 9.57 -45.30 -20.23
N VAL A 154 9.40 -44.29 -19.40
CA VAL A 154 8.16 -43.52 -19.22
C VAL A 154 8.48 -42.01 -19.24
N PRO A 155 7.53 -41.14 -19.63
CA PRO A 155 7.77 -39.70 -19.55
C PRO A 155 7.89 -39.32 -18.07
N PRO A 156 8.67 -38.29 -17.70
CA PRO A 156 8.71 -37.79 -16.31
C PRO A 156 7.29 -37.59 -15.77
N GLN A 157 6.98 -38.23 -14.64
CA GLN A 157 5.61 -38.27 -14.11
C GLN A 157 5.54 -37.45 -12.81
N CYS A 158 4.97 -36.24 -12.87
CA CYS A 158 4.82 -35.38 -11.69
C CYS A 158 3.84 -35.89 -10.59
N GLN A 159 3.39 -37.16 -10.61
CA GLN A 159 2.35 -37.72 -9.71
C GLN A 159 2.44 -39.26 -9.56
N ASN A 160 3.64 -39.84 -9.61
CA ASN A 160 3.86 -41.29 -9.48
C ASN A 160 4.39 -41.73 -8.10
N ASN A 161 4.48 -40.81 -7.14
CA ASN A 161 4.99 -41.04 -5.78
C ASN A 161 6.48 -41.40 -5.72
N VAL A 162 7.26 -41.10 -6.77
CA VAL A 162 8.68 -41.36 -6.86
C VAL A 162 9.37 -40.06 -7.27
N LYS A 163 10.46 -39.69 -6.59
CA LYS A 163 11.29 -38.57 -7.03
C LYS A 163 12.10 -38.99 -8.26
N ASP A 164 11.66 -38.60 -9.44
CA ASP A 164 12.32 -38.92 -10.71
C ASP A 164 12.49 -37.71 -11.64
N GLY A 165 13.37 -37.85 -12.64
CA GLY A 165 13.63 -36.81 -13.63
C GLY A 165 14.15 -35.49 -13.04
N ASP A 166 13.51 -34.38 -13.41
CA ASP A 166 13.89 -33.03 -12.99
C ASP A 166 13.20 -32.60 -11.68
N GLU A 167 12.52 -33.51 -10.98
CA GLU A 167 11.83 -33.20 -9.73
C GLU A 167 12.81 -32.88 -8.60
N THR A 168 12.47 -31.87 -7.81
CA THR A 168 13.27 -31.49 -6.64
C THR A 168 12.69 -32.07 -5.34
N GLY A 169 11.37 -32.27 -5.28
CA GLY A 169 10.66 -33.04 -4.25
C GLY A 169 9.96 -34.26 -4.87
N VAL A 170 9.28 -35.11 -4.10
CA VAL A 170 8.51 -36.21 -4.70
C VAL A 170 7.31 -35.61 -5.42
N ASP A 171 7.14 -35.88 -6.72
CA ASP A 171 6.00 -35.41 -7.51
C ASP A 171 5.93 -33.87 -7.69
N CYS A 172 7.03 -33.15 -7.47
CA CYS A 172 7.01 -31.68 -7.48
C CYS A 172 8.39 -31.04 -7.71
N GLY A 173 8.34 -29.77 -8.11
CA GLY A 173 9.51 -28.91 -8.31
C GLY A 173 10.22 -29.14 -9.64
N GLY A 174 11.25 -28.34 -9.91
CA GLY A 174 11.93 -28.34 -11.19
C GLY A 174 11.15 -27.58 -12.28
N PRO A 175 11.66 -27.58 -13.53
CA PRO A 175 11.11 -26.80 -14.64
C PRO A 175 9.81 -27.37 -15.23
N THR A 176 9.51 -28.65 -14.98
CA THR A 176 8.41 -29.40 -15.62
C THR A 176 7.22 -29.63 -14.69
N CYS A 177 7.45 -29.77 -13.37
CA CYS A 177 6.40 -30.03 -12.40
C CYS A 177 5.94 -28.76 -11.65
N GLY A 178 4.79 -28.86 -10.97
CA GLY A 178 4.29 -27.76 -10.14
C GLY A 178 5.18 -27.54 -8.92
N ALA A 179 5.17 -26.32 -8.37
CA ALA A 179 5.96 -25.99 -7.19
C ALA A 179 5.60 -26.87 -5.98
N CYS A 180 6.61 -27.25 -5.21
CA CYS A 180 6.53 -28.11 -4.06
C CYS A 180 5.91 -27.43 -2.83
N PRO A 181 5.10 -28.17 -2.03
CA PRO A 181 4.71 -27.77 -0.68
C PRO A 181 5.90 -27.55 0.25
N ASN A 182 5.66 -26.89 1.38
CA ASN A 182 6.67 -26.81 2.44
C ASN A 182 7.08 -28.23 2.89
N THR A 183 8.33 -28.38 3.30
CA THR A 183 9.02 -29.61 3.71
C THR A 183 9.49 -30.56 2.60
N GLU A 184 9.10 -30.30 1.35
CA GLU A 184 9.61 -31.03 0.18
C GLU A 184 10.95 -30.48 -0.32
N GLY A 185 11.65 -31.27 -1.14
CA GLY A 185 12.96 -30.88 -1.67
C GLY A 185 12.88 -29.80 -2.75
N CYS A 186 13.89 -28.93 -2.81
CA CYS A 186 14.02 -27.84 -3.78
C CYS A 186 15.48 -27.60 -4.15
N ASP A 187 15.74 -27.12 -5.37
CA ASP A 187 17.06 -26.68 -5.81
C ASP A 187 17.10 -25.16 -6.05
N GLY A 188 15.94 -24.50 -6.11
CA GLY A 188 15.77 -23.05 -6.24
C GLY A 188 14.44 -22.53 -5.71
N GLU A 189 14.31 -21.20 -5.69
CA GLU A 189 13.13 -20.47 -5.17
C GLU A 189 11.84 -20.80 -5.94
N SER A 190 11.95 -21.04 -7.26
CA SER A 190 10.83 -21.42 -8.12
C SER A 190 10.23 -22.78 -7.80
N ASP A 191 11.00 -23.65 -7.12
CA ASP A 191 10.56 -25.01 -6.82
C ASP A 191 9.61 -25.05 -5.63
N CYS A 192 9.41 -23.95 -4.90
CA CYS A 192 8.59 -23.91 -3.70
C CYS A 192 7.35 -23.03 -3.89
N ILE A 193 6.20 -23.49 -3.41
CA ILE A 193 4.96 -22.68 -3.39
C ILE A 193 5.19 -21.39 -2.58
N SER A 194 6.03 -21.45 -1.54
CA SER A 194 6.40 -20.30 -0.72
C SER A 194 7.34 -19.32 -1.43
N GLY A 195 7.96 -19.71 -2.55
CA GLY A 195 9.05 -18.97 -3.18
C GLY A 195 10.38 -19.04 -2.42
N PHE A 196 10.48 -19.88 -1.38
CA PHE A 196 11.68 -19.97 -0.54
C PHE A 196 12.18 -21.41 -0.37
N CYS A 197 13.40 -21.63 -0.84
CA CYS A 197 14.15 -22.87 -0.68
C CYS A 197 15.21 -22.73 0.43
N ASP A 198 15.01 -23.42 1.56
CA ASP A 198 15.95 -23.41 2.69
C ASP A 198 17.07 -24.43 2.48
N THR A 199 18.24 -23.94 2.07
CA THR A 199 19.43 -24.76 1.86
C THR A 199 20.18 -25.10 3.15
N THR A 200 19.72 -24.61 4.32
CA THR A 200 20.36 -24.87 5.62
C THR A 200 19.88 -26.16 6.30
N MET A 201 18.76 -26.72 5.85
CA MET A 201 18.10 -27.90 6.44
C MET A 201 18.38 -29.23 5.68
N GLY A 202 19.07 -29.21 4.53
CA GLY A 202 19.22 -30.39 3.69
C GLY A 202 20.18 -31.45 4.26
N GLY A 203 19.63 -32.60 4.62
CA GLY A 203 20.37 -33.76 5.14
C GLY A 203 20.87 -34.71 4.05
N GLY A 204 22.19 -34.99 4.08
CA GLY A 204 22.73 -36.34 3.87
C GLY A 204 22.95 -36.85 2.45
N GLY A 205 23.97 -36.35 1.75
CA GLY A 205 24.65 -37.07 0.65
C GLY A 205 25.10 -36.19 -0.52
N ASN A 206 26.34 -35.67 -0.47
CA ASN A 206 27.05 -34.94 -1.54
C ASN A 206 26.48 -33.57 -2.02
N GLY A 207 25.87 -32.78 -1.12
CA GLY A 207 25.65 -31.31 -1.23
C GLY A 207 24.18 -30.94 -1.52
N PRO A 208 23.48 -30.12 -0.70
CA PRO A 208 22.08 -30.41 -0.42
C PRO A 208 21.09 -29.69 -1.35
N ALA A 209 20.17 -30.47 -1.92
CA ALA A 209 18.82 -29.99 -2.22
C ALA A 209 18.28 -29.31 -0.94
N GLY A 210 17.87 -28.06 -1.07
CA GLY A 210 17.20 -27.34 0.00
C GLY A 210 15.83 -27.96 0.29
N THR A 211 15.17 -27.43 1.31
CA THR A 211 13.81 -27.81 1.66
C THR A 211 12.90 -26.60 1.54
N CYS A 212 11.75 -26.75 0.90
CA CYS A 212 10.77 -25.69 0.85
C CYS A 212 10.34 -25.32 2.27
N ALA A 213 10.46 -24.06 2.62
CA ALA A 213 10.11 -23.58 3.95
C ALA A 213 9.07 -22.46 3.86
N PRO A 214 8.24 -22.28 4.90
CA PRO A 214 7.34 -21.13 4.95
C PRO A 214 8.14 -19.84 4.77
N CYS A 215 7.58 -18.86 4.06
CA CYS A 215 8.23 -17.56 4.00
C CYS A 215 8.31 -16.93 5.39
N GLY A 216 9.28 -16.03 5.52
CA GLY A 216 9.54 -15.24 6.72
C GLY A 216 9.98 -13.83 6.33
N ALA A 217 10.57 -13.11 7.28
CA ALA A 217 10.75 -11.66 7.14
C ALA A 217 11.78 -11.18 6.12
N SER A 218 12.63 -12.08 5.66
CA SER A 218 13.88 -11.73 5.01
C SER A 218 14.21 -12.62 3.81
N ASN A 219 13.30 -13.51 3.43
CA ASN A 219 13.57 -14.57 2.45
C ASN A 219 12.61 -14.57 1.26
N CYS A 220 11.73 -13.57 1.12
CA CYS A 220 10.99 -13.33 -0.12
C CYS A 220 11.84 -12.54 -1.12
N PRO A 221 11.70 -12.80 -2.44
CA PRO A 221 12.35 -12.03 -3.49
C PRO A 221 12.11 -10.52 -3.41
N THR A 222 13.00 -9.76 -4.03
CA THR A 222 12.86 -8.30 -4.10
C THR A 222 11.57 -7.93 -4.82
N GLY A 223 10.67 -7.21 -4.13
CA GLY A 223 9.36 -6.83 -4.66
C GLY A 223 8.20 -7.61 -4.05
N GLU A 224 8.47 -8.59 -3.19
CA GLU A 224 7.44 -9.40 -2.52
C GLU A 224 7.49 -9.22 -1.00
N TYR A 225 6.44 -9.65 -0.31
CA TYR A 225 6.37 -9.73 1.15
C TYR A 225 5.71 -11.05 1.56
N CYS A 226 6.02 -11.50 2.77
CA CYS A 226 5.40 -12.70 3.33
C CYS A 226 4.02 -12.37 3.90
N ASP A 227 2.96 -13.01 3.38
CA ASP A 227 1.59 -12.81 3.84
C ASP A 227 1.26 -13.65 5.11
N ASN A 228 0.04 -13.52 5.63
CA ASN A 228 -0.39 -14.28 6.82
C ASN A 228 -0.54 -15.79 6.56
N ASN A 229 -0.49 -16.24 5.31
CA ASN A 229 -0.56 -17.64 4.92
C ASN A 229 0.84 -18.23 4.68
N ASN A 230 1.91 -17.48 4.98
CA ASN A 230 3.30 -17.85 4.75
C ASN A 230 3.63 -18.06 3.26
N VAL A 231 3.02 -17.26 2.38
CA VAL A 231 3.30 -17.22 0.94
C VAL A 231 3.89 -15.86 0.56
N CYS A 232 4.97 -15.85 -0.24
CA CYS A 232 5.49 -14.61 -0.81
C CYS A 232 4.50 -14.06 -1.83
N THR A 233 4.01 -12.85 -1.57
CA THR A 233 3.01 -12.17 -2.38
C THR A 233 3.62 -10.91 -3.01
N PRO A 234 3.34 -10.62 -4.30
CA PRO A 234 3.77 -9.38 -4.93
C PRO A 234 3.29 -8.14 -4.19
N LYS A 235 4.18 -7.17 -3.99
CA LYS A 235 3.79 -5.83 -3.49
C LYS A 235 2.97 -5.10 -4.56
N GLY A 236 2.07 -4.22 -4.11
CA GLY A 236 1.38 -3.30 -5.02
C GLY A 236 2.38 -2.38 -5.70
N VAL A 237 2.23 -2.15 -7.00
CA VAL A 237 3.05 -1.19 -7.74
C VAL A 237 2.48 0.22 -7.59
N GLN A 238 3.26 1.23 -7.98
CA GLN A 238 2.82 2.63 -7.92
C GLN A 238 1.48 2.82 -8.66
N GLY A 239 0.50 3.37 -7.95
CA GLY A 239 -0.84 3.65 -8.49
C GLY A 239 -1.87 2.57 -8.24
N ASP A 240 -1.47 1.40 -7.73
CA ASP A 240 -2.41 0.36 -7.34
C ASP A 240 -3.25 0.77 -6.12
N PRO A 241 -4.52 0.34 -6.04
CA PRO A 241 -5.33 0.54 -4.87
C PRO A 241 -4.77 -0.28 -3.69
N CYS A 242 -4.42 0.38 -2.59
CA CYS A 242 -4.04 -0.30 -1.35
C CYS A 242 -5.27 -0.60 -0.49
N SER A 243 -6.06 -1.58 -0.95
CA SER A 243 -7.13 -2.17 -0.15
C SER A 243 -6.57 -3.23 0.83
N ALA A 244 -7.38 -3.65 1.81
CA ALA A 244 -6.96 -4.57 2.88
C ALA A 244 -6.12 -5.75 2.35
N GLY A 245 -4.85 -5.79 2.75
CA GLY A 245 -3.90 -6.84 2.36
C GLY A 245 -2.79 -6.39 1.42
N VAL A 246 -2.92 -5.28 0.67
CA VAL A 246 -1.89 -4.83 -0.27
C VAL A 246 -0.82 -3.99 0.45
N VAL A 247 0.43 -4.43 0.36
CA VAL A 247 1.61 -3.70 0.87
C VAL A 247 2.28 -2.97 -0.30
N CYS A 248 2.38 -1.64 -0.22
CA CYS A 248 2.89 -0.81 -1.32
C CYS A 248 4.43 -0.72 -1.32
N SER A 249 5.05 -0.69 -0.15
CA SER A 249 6.50 -0.73 0.06
C SER A 249 6.83 -0.78 1.55
N GLY A 250 8.05 -1.21 1.90
CA GLY A 250 8.68 -0.92 3.20
C GLY A 250 8.25 -1.71 4.44
N CYS A 251 7.20 -2.55 4.39
CA CYS A 251 6.83 -3.31 5.59
C CYS A 251 7.84 -4.40 5.92
N GLN A 252 8.40 -4.34 7.12
CA GLN A 252 9.09 -5.48 7.73
C GLN A 252 8.06 -6.59 7.99
N PRO A 253 8.35 -7.86 7.68
CA PRO A 253 7.32 -8.89 7.83
C PRO A 253 7.02 -9.24 9.30
N ASN A 254 5.82 -9.78 9.51
CA ASN A 254 5.20 -10.12 10.81
C ASN A 254 4.82 -8.93 11.72
N ALA A 255 4.77 -7.71 11.17
CA ALA A 255 4.11 -6.58 11.82
C ALA A 255 2.87 -6.15 11.00
N VAL A 256 1.77 -5.81 11.67
CA VAL A 256 0.74 -4.95 11.06
C VAL A 256 1.48 -3.71 10.57
N CYS A 257 1.52 -3.48 9.24
CA CYS A 257 2.21 -2.33 8.66
C CYS A 257 1.81 -1.09 9.46
N PRO A 258 2.70 -0.47 10.26
CA PRO A 258 2.36 0.81 10.82
C PRO A 258 2.09 1.72 9.62
N SER A 259 1.03 2.50 9.68
CA SER A 259 0.63 3.44 8.62
C SER A 259 1.75 4.40 8.20
N THR A 260 2.86 4.43 8.92
CA THR A 260 4.09 5.19 8.65
C THR A 260 5.12 4.49 7.77
N ALA A 261 5.08 3.16 7.62
CA ALA A 261 6.03 2.39 6.79
C ALA A 261 5.42 1.93 5.45
N ASN A 262 4.10 1.82 5.37
CA ASN A 262 3.39 1.58 4.12
C ASN A 262 3.23 2.92 3.38
N THR A 263 3.73 3.04 2.15
CA THR A 263 3.50 4.22 1.29
C THR A 263 2.06 4.26 0.74
N CYS A 264 1.11 3.66 1.45
CA CYS A 264 -0.31 3.70 1.13
C CYS A 264 -0.87 5.03 1.64
N VAL A 265 -1.18 5.94 0.73
CA VAL A 265 -1.80 7.24 1.04
C VAL A 265 -3.06 7.34 0.20
N ASP A 266 -4.17 7.71 0.84
CA ASP A 266 -5.48 7.85 0.18
C ASP A 266 -5.97 6.58 -0.54
N GLY A 267 -5.61 5.41 -0.01
CA GLY A 267 -6.00 4.14 -0.61
C GLY A 267 -5.26 3.82 -1.92
N VAL A 268 -4.15 4.52 -2.22
CA VAL A 268 -3.28 4.25 -3.37
C VAL A 268 -1.82 4.06 -2.94
N CYS A 269 -1.12 3.14 -3.60
CA CYS A 269 0.31 2.92 -3.41
C CYS A 269 1.15 4.05 -3.99
N CYS A 270 1.81 4.81 -3.12
CA CYS A 270 2.70 5.91 -3.49
C CYS A 270 4.12 5.45 -3.76
N ASN A 271 4.81 6.22 -4.61
CA ASN A 271 6.25 6.14 -4.85
C ASN A 271 7.11 6.53 -3.63
N SER A 272 6.56 7.31 -2.70
CA SER A 272 7.21 7.74 -1.46
C SER A 272 6.18 8.09 -0.38
N ALA A 273 6.63 8.23 0.87
CA ALA A 273 5.77 8.68 1.95
C ALA A 273 5.38 10.16 1.78
N CYS A 274 4.08 10.46 1.80
CA CYS A 274 3.56 11.83 1.85
C CYS A 274 3.52 12.33 3.29
N ASN A 275 4.53 13.10 3.69
CA ASN A 275 4.71 13.52 5.09
C ASN A 275 4.15 14.91 5.42
N GLY A 276 3.76 15.71 4.42
CA GLY A 276 3.18 17.02 4.68
C GLY A 276 1.66 17.04 4.67
N LYS A 277 1.10 18.11 5.24
CA LYS A 277 -0.35 18.27 5.47
C LYS A 277 -1.17 18.26 4.18
N CYS A 278 -0.64 18.84 3.11
CA CYS A 278 -1.34 19.01 1.84
C CYS A 278 -0.72 18.13 0.76
N GLN A 279 -0.62 16.83 1.01
CA GLN A 279 -0.07 15.90 0.03
C GLN A 279 -0.95 14.67 -0.08
N SER A 280 -1.05 14.19 -1.32
CA SER A 280 -1.81 12.99 -1.67
C SER A 280 -1.08 12.24 -2.78
N CYS A 281 -1.54 11.02 -3.05
CA CYS A 281 -1.13 10.22 -4.20
C CYS A 281 -2.27 9.95 -5.18
N THR A 282 -3.43 10.55 -4.99
CA THR A 282 -4.56 10.38 -5.89
C THR A 282 -4.63 11.50 -6.90
N MET A 283 -4.89 11.15 -8.16
CA MET A 283 -5.08 12.10 -9.25
C MET A 283 -6.21 13.08 -8.95
N ALA A 284 -7.26 12.63 -8.26
CA ALA A 284 -8.38 13.47 -7.88
C ALA A 284 -7.98 14.65 -6.98
N LYS A 285 -7.00 14.44 -6.08
CA LYS A 285 -6.54 15.47 -5.14
C LYS A 285 -5.38 16.29 -5.69
N THR A 286 -4.43 15.65 -6.39
CA THR A 286 -3.18 16.30 -6.83
C THR A 286 -3.16 16.74 -8.30
N GLY A 287 -4.05 16.19 -9.14
CA GLY A 287 -3.98 16.33 -10.60
C GLY A 287 -2.82 15.56 -11.25
N GLN A 288 -2.03 14.79 -10.48
CA GLN A 288 -0.93 13.96 -10.97
C GLN A 288 -1.36 12.50 -11.15
N ALA A 289 -0.57 11.69 -11.85
CA ALA A 289 -0.88 10.26 -11.97
C ALA A 289 -0.94 9.57 -10.60
N ASN A 290 -1.89 8.65 -10.44
CA ASN A 290 -2.07 7.87 -9.21
C ASN A 290 -0.74 7.23 -8.76
N GLY A 291 -0.50 7.28 -7.45
CA GLY A 291 0.72 6.77 -6.82
C GLY A 291 1.89 7.76 -6.83
N THR A 292 1.74 8.96 -7.36
CA THR A 292 2.78 10.00 -7.25
C THR A 292 2.48 10.90 -6.06
N CYS A 293 3.32 10.86 -5.02
CA CYS A 293 3.18 11.79 -3.89
C CYS A 293 3.41 13.23 -4.36
N SER A 294 2.40 14.08 -4.25
CA SER A 294 2.44 15.46 -4.76
C SER A 294 1.56 16.39 -3.93
N PRO A 295 1.81 17.72 -3.96
CA PRO A 295 0.93 18.69 -3.35
C PRO A 295 -0.52 18.56 -3.83
N ASN A 296 -1.48 18.69 -2.91
CA ASN A 296 -2.91 18.81 -3.24
C ASN A 296 -3.13 20.08 -4.08
N THR A 297 -4.08 20.03 -5.02
CA THR A 297 -4.35 21.11 -5.96
C THR A 297 -4.59 22.45 -5.23
N VAL A 298 -4.04 23.54 -5.79
CA VAL A 298 -4.14 24.88 -5.19
C VAL A 298 -5.59 25.26 -4.86
N GLY A 299 -5.81 25.82 -3.67
CA GLY A 299 -7.13 26.30 -3.25
C GLY A 299 -8.12 25.19 -2.85
N THR A 300 -7.67 23.94 -2.74
CA THR A 300 -8.48 22.81 -2.26
C THR A 300 -8.05 22.37 -0.88
N ASP A 301 -8.95 21.74 -0.12
CA ASP A 301 -8.67 21.12 1.17
C ASP A 301 -9.46 19.79 1.28
N PRO A 302 -9.09 18.76 0.48
CA PRO A 302 -9.92 17.58 0.33
C PRO A 302 -10.10 16.74 1.60
N ASP A 303 -9.12 16.76 2.51
CA ASP A 303 -9.18 15.99 3.77
C ASP A 303 -9.24 16.88 5.01
N ASN A 304 -9.55 18.17 4.82
CA ASN A 304 -9.71 19.15 5.89
C ASN A 304 -8.45 19.27 6.77
N GLU A 305 -7.27 19.26 6.14
CA GLU A 305 -5.98 19.35 6.82
C GLU A 305 -5.57 20.80 7.11
N CYS A 306 -6.18 21.75 6.40
CA CYS A 306 -5.98 23.17 6.56
C CYS A 306 -7.16 23.78 7.34
N PRO A 307 -7.09 23.83 8.69
CA PRO A 307 -8.21 24.32 9.49
C PRO A 307 -8.55 25.79 9.19
N GLY A 308 -7.58 26.58 8.70
CA GLY A 308 -7.68 28.02 8.50
C GLY A 308 -7.93 28.73 9.82
N SER A 309 -6.98 29.55 10.29
CA SER A 309 -7.03 29.96 11.70
C SER A 309 -6.57 31.39 11.91
N THR A 310 -7.36 32.18 12.64
CA THR A 310 -6.82 33.21 13.52
C THR A 310 -6.27 32.53 14.79
N PRO A 311 -5.11 32.92 15.34
CA PRO A 311 -4.37 34.13 15.03
C PRO A 311 -3.25 33.94 14.00
N THR A 312 -3.27 32.88 13.18
CA THR A 312 -2.24 32.65 12.15
C THR A 312 -2.65 33.26 10.82
N CYS A 313 -1.71 33.28 9.87
CA CYS A 313 -1.95 33.68 8.49
C CYS A 313 -2.04 32.45 7.57
N GLU A 314 -2.62 31.35 8.08
CA GLU A 314 -2.81 30.12 7.33
C GLU A 314 -4.22 30.11 6.73
N ALA A 315 -4.32 29.92 5.41
CA ALA A 315 -5.60 29.76 4.73
C ALA A 315 -6.18 28.37 5.00
N ALA A 316 -7.51 28.23 4.84
CA ALA A 316 -8.21 26.95 4.93
C ALA A 316 -8.08 26.10 3.65
N THR A 317 -6.97 26.23 2.93
CA THR A 317 -6.74 25.58 1.63
C THR A 317 -5.27 25.30 1.41
N CYS A 318 -4.97 24.28 0.62
CA CYS A 318 -3.62 23.92 0.21
C CYS A 318 -2.98 24.90 -0.78
N SER A 319 -1.66 25.04 -0.70
CA SER A 319 -0.87 25.96 -1.56
C SER A 319 -0.76 25.50 -3.01
N GLY A 320 -0.86 24.20 -3.29
CA GLY A 320 -0.66 23.62 -4.62
C GLY A 320 0.78 23.58 -5.12
N THR A 321 1.71 24.26 -4.44
CA THR A 321 3.13 24.29 -4.79
C THR A 321 4.02 23.65 -3.74
N SER A 322 3.48 23.38 -2.55
CA SER A 322 4.19 22.75 -1.46
C SER A 322 3.26 21.85 -0.65
N ALA A 323 3.86 21.06 0.23
CA ALA A 323 3.15 20.18 1.15
C ALA A 323 2.40 20.93 2.28
N ALA A 324 2.38 22.26 2.26
CA ALA A 324 1.79 23.13 3.27
C ALA A 324 0.48 23.79 2.79
N CYS A 325 -0.32 24.21 3.77
CA CYS A 325 -1.45 25.10 3.57
C CYS A 325 -0.98 26.44 2.96
N ALA A 326 -1.86 27.06 2.19
CA ALA A 326 -1.61 28.35 1.56
C ALA A 326 -1.53 29.46 2.62
N PRO A 327 -0.80 30.55 2.36
CA PRO A 327 -0.93 31.76 3.16
C PRO A 327 -2.32 32.36 2.99
N ALA A 328 -2.84 32.98 4.06
CA ALA A 328 -4.05 33.77 4.03
C ALA A 328 -3.87 34.98 3.09
N ALA A 329 -4.99 35.51 2.59
CA ALA A 329 -4.96 36.63 1.65
C ALA A 329 -4.25 37.86 2.25
N ASN A 330 -3.53 38.61 1.40
CA ASN A 330 -2.94 39.89 1.79
C ASN A 330 -4.02 40.84 2.33
N GLY A 331 -3.78 41.44 3.49
CA GLY A 331 -4.74 42.30 4.19
C GLY A 331 -5.74 41.56 5.09
N ALA A 332 -5.73 40.22 5.14
CA ALA A 332 -6.56 39.48 6.10
C ALA A 332 -6.09 39.76 7.53
N VAL A 333 -7.01 40.18 8.41
CA VAL A 333 -6.69 40.48 9.82
C VAL A 333 -6.42 39.19 10.58
N CYS A 334 -5.19 39.02 11.05
CA CYS A 334 -4.77 37.86 11.87
C CYS A 334 -4.79 38.17 13.37
N ARG A 335 -4.67 39.45 13.75
CA ARG A 335 -4.99 39.91 15.10
C ARG A 335 -5.83 41.20 15.05
N PRO A 336 -7.02 41.22 15.66
CA PRO A 336 -7.82 42.43 15.76
C PRO A 336 -7.23 43.42 16.78
N LEU A 337 -7.73 44.67 16.73
CA LEU A 337 -7.40 45.70 17.71
C LEU A 337 -7.82 45.29 19.13
N SER A 338 -6.90 45.38 20.08
CA SER A 338 -7.13 45.23 21.51
C SER A 338 -7.15 46.60 22.24
N GLY A 339 -8.01 47.50 21.78
CA GLY A 339 -8.17 48.86 22.31
C GLY A 339 -7.59 49.96 21.40
N ASP A 340 -7.76 51.22 21.79
CA ASP A 340 -7.44 52.40 20.96
C ASP A 340 -5.94 52.56 20.66
N CYS A 341 -5.08 52.03 21.54
CA CYS A 341 -3.62 52.11 21.40
C CYS A 341 -2.97 50.86 20.79
N ASP A 342 -3.79 49.99 20.21
CA ASP A 342 -3.35 48.80 19.50
C ASP A 342 -3.34 49.04 17.98
N VAL A 343 -2.60 48.23 17.23
CA VAL A 343 -2.70 48.18 15.76
C VAL A 343 -3.08 46.78 15.35
N ALA A 344 -4.08 46.62 14.48
CA ALA A 344 -4.43 45.30 13.97
C ALA A 344 -3.38 44.83 12.96
N GLU A 345 -2.95 43.58 13.06
CA GLU A 345 -2.02 42.97 12.12
C GLU A 345 -2.77 42.25 11.04
N THR A 346 -2.22 42.41 9.85
CA THR A 346 -2.73 41.80 8.64
C THR A 346 -1.67 40.90 8.03
N CYS A 347 -2.13 39.82 7.43
CA CYS A 347 -1.29 38.91 6.67
C CYS A 347 -0.77 39.62 5.41
N ASP A 348 0.46 39.31 5.02
CA ASP A 348 1.12 39.87 3.84
C ASP A 348 0.80 39.10 2.54
N GLY A 349 0.08 37.98 2.65
CA GLY A 349 -0.20 37.09 1.52
C GLY A 349 0.89 36.05 1.23
N VAL A 350 1.92 35.98 2.07
CA VAL A 350 3.11 35.14 1.85
C VAL A 350 3.43 34.28 3.07
N ALA A 351 3.54 34.90 4.26
CA ALA A 351 3.83 34.21 5.50
C ALA A 351 2.57 33.60 6.12
N THR A 352 2.70 32.41 6.70
CA THR A 352 1.62 31.75 7.48
C THR A 352 1.62 32.15 8.95
N THR A 353 2.61 32.91 9.38
CA THR A 353 2.69 33.50 10.72
C THR A 353 2.17 34.93 10.69
N CYS A 354 1.33 35.30 11.65
CA CYS A 354 0.91 36.68 11.83
C CYS A 354 2.12 37.55 12.24
N PRO A 355 2.22 38.80 11.74
CA PRO A 355 3.25 39.74 12.18
C PRO A 355 3.27 39.91 13.69
N ALA A 356 4.44 40.33 14.21
CA ALA A 356 4.59 40.65 15.62
C ALA A 356 3.67 41.79 16.04
N ASP A 357 3.32 41.79 17.32
CA ASP A 357 2.35 42.73 17.86
C ASP A 357 2.81 44.19 17.83
N GLY A 358 2.17 44.99 16.98
CA GLY A 358 2.33 46.42 16.83
C GLY A 358 1.38 47.23 17.69
N LYS A 359 1.91 48.30 18.27
CA LYS A 359 1.16 49.30 19.06
C LYS A 359 1.05 50.62 18.30
N ALA A 360 -0.02 51.36 18.59
CA ALA A 360 -0.19 52.70 18.03
C ALA A 360 0.98 53.58 18.46
N THR A 361 1.45 54.45 17.56
CA THR A 361 2.58 55.34 17.85
C THR A 361 2.27 56.25 19.03
N ALA A 362 3.33 56.68 19.74
CA ALA A 362 3.17 57.64 20.83
C ALA A 362 2.49 58.93 20.31
N GLY A 363 1.54 59.47 21.07
CA GLY A 363 0.76 60.65 20.67
C GLY A 363 -0.49 60.35 19.84
N THR A 364 -0.74 59.08 19.46
CA THR A 364 -2.02 58.71 18.83
C THR A 364 -3.15 58.96 19.82
N SER A 365 -4.21 59.65 19.40
CA SER A 365 -5.38 59.92 20.25
C SER A 365 -6.05 58.63 20.70
N CYS A 366 -6.42 58.55 21.98
CA CYS A 366 -7.13 57.42 22.57
C CYS A 366 -8.07 57.91 23.66
N GLY A 367 -8.90 57.04 24.25
CA GLY A 367 -9.60 57.37 25.49
C GLY A 367 -10.44 58.64 25.43
N SER A 368 -10.23 59.54 26.40
CA SER A 368 -10.95 60.81 26.46
C SER A 368 -10.38 61.83 25.47
N ALA A 369 -11.25 62.43 24.66
CA ALA A 369 -10.90 63.56 23.79
C ALA A 369 -11.15 64.93 24.47
N THR A 370 -11.29 64.95 25.80
CA THR A 370 -11.51 66.18 26.57
C THR A 370 -10.31 67.10 26.46
N ASP A 371 -10.60 68.39 26.28
CA ASP A 371 -9.59 69.46 26.21
C ASP A 371 -10.08 70.59 27.11
N THR A 372 -9.62 70.56 28.36
CA THR A 372 -9.91 71.55 29.41
C THR A 372 -8.60 72.08 29.97
N ASP A 373 -8.65 73.19 30.71
CA ASP A 373 -7.47 73.80 31.34
C ASP A 373 -6.61 72.82 32.18
N CYS A 374 -7.17 71.70 32.65
CA CYS A 374 -6.47 70.72 33.48
C CYS A 374 -6.34 69.32 32.86
N ASP A 375 -6.94 69.08 31.71
CA ASP A 375 -7.05 67.75 31.09
C ASP A 375 -7.00 67.91 29.58
N ASN A 376 -5.88 67.50 28.98
CA ASN A 376 -5.69 67.49 27.54
C ASN A 376 -6.14 66.13 26.97
N PRO A 377 -6.42 66.03 25.66
CA PRO A 377 -6.85 64.76 25.04
C PRO A 377 -5.84 63.64 25.30
N ASP A 378 -6.32 62.46 25.70
CA ASP A 378 -5.48 61.31 26.05
C ASP A 378 -4.71 60.80 24.83
N THR A 379 -3.50 60.28 25.08
CA THR A 379 -2.64 59.77 24.00
C THR A 379 -1.95 58.46 24.34
N CYS A 380 -1.69 57.67 23.30
CA CYS A 380 -0.97 56.41 23.41
C CYS A 380 0.51 56.64 23.75
N ASN A 381 1.10 55.68 24.46
CA ASN A 381 2.51 55.70 24.87
C ASN A 381 3.43 54.80 24.04
N SER A 382 2.99 54.30 22.87
CA SER A 382 3.69 53.30 22.04
C SER A 382 3.89 51.90 22.63
N THR A 383 3.41 51.64 23.84
CA THR A 383 3.41 50.30 24.46
C THR A 383 2.00 49.72 24.58
N GLY A 384 1.00 50.34 23.97
CA GLY A 384 -0.40 49.90 24.01
C GLY A 384 -1.22 50.48 25.15
N THR A 385 -0.65 51.37 25.97
CA THR A 385 -1.40 52.03 27.04
C THR A 385 -1.88 53.39 26.58
N CYS A 386 -3.17 53.65 26.78
CA CYS A 386 -3.73 55.00 26.68
C CYS A 386 -3.41 55.76 27.97
N LEU A 387 -2.66 56.86 27.86
CA LEU A 387 -2.29 57.68 29.00
C LEU A 387 -3.19 58.92 29.08
N PRO A 388 -3.77 59.19 30.26
CA PRO A 388 -4.42 60.45 30.47
C PRO A 388 -3.40 61.59 30.48
N ASN A 389 -3.72 62.69 29.80
CA ASN A 389 -2.84 63.84 29.68
C ASN A 389 -3.26 64.96 30.64
N PHE A 390 -3.35 64.63 31.93
CA PHE A 390 -3.65 65.59 32.98
C PHE A 390 -2.50 66.61 33.14
N GLU A 391 -2.88 67.88 33.22
CA GLU A 391 -1.94 68.94 33.57
C GLU A 391 -1.41 68.75 35.00
N ASN A 392 -0.17 69.17 35.21
CA ASN A 392 0.48 69.03 36.50
C ASN A 392 -0.29 69.75 37.63
N SER A 393 -0.19 69.21 38.85
CA SER A 393 -0.72 69.90 40.02
C SER A 393 -0.12 71.32 40.13
N GLY A 394 -0.98 72.33 40.29
CA GLY A 394 -0.57 73.74 40.36
C GLY A 394 -0.61 74.50 39.03
N PHE A 395 -0.89 73.83 37.90
CA PHE A 395 -1.15 74.52 36.63
C PHE A 395 -2.39 75.41 36.76
N ALA A 396 -2.36 76.62 36.21
CA ALA A 396 -3.46 77.58 36.36
C ALA A 396 -4.66 77.16 35.51
N CYS A 397 -5.86 77.27 36.07
CA CYS A 397 -7.12 76.93 35.41
C CYS A 397 -8.23 77.88 35.87
N GLY A 398 -9.38 77.89 35.21
CA GLY A 398 -10.57 78.59 35.70
C GLY A 398 -10.31 80.08 36.02
N ASP A 399 -10.58 80.49 37.27
CA ASP A 399 -10.30 81.85 37.72
C ASP A 399 -8.80 82.06 37.96
N THR A 400 -8.15 82.82 37.09
CA THR A 400 -6.70 83.10 37.18
C THR A 400 -6.36 84.37 37.96
N MET A 401 -7.37 85.09 38.43
CA MET A 401 -7.23 86.38 39.11
C MET A 401 -7.18 86.25 40.62
N THR A 402 -6.33 87.05 41.26
CA THR A 402 -6.38 87.26 42.72
C THR A 402 -7.41 88.33 43.07
N THR A 403 -8.32 88.01 43.98
CA THR A 403 -9.24 88.96 44.63
C THR A 403 -9.14 88.83 46.15
N GLU A 404 -9.90 89.63 46.91
CA GLU A 404 -9.97 89.47 48.37
C GLU A 404 -10.57 88.12 48.81
N CYS A 405 -11.39 87.48 47.96
CA CYS A 405 -12.12 86.24 48.30
C CYS A 405 -11.75 85.02 47.46
N THR A 406 -10.93 85.18 46.41
CA THR A 406 -10.41 84.06 45.62
C THR A 406 -8.95 84.27 45.26
N ASN A 407 -8.18 83.20 45.29
CA ASN A 407 -6.84 83.11 44.69
C ASN A 407 -6.96 82.40 43.34
N PRO A 408 -5.88 82.36 42.52
CA PRO A 408 -5.91 81.63 41.27
C PRO A 408 -6.20 80.15 41.51
N ASP A 409 -7.14 79.62 40.73
CA ASP A 409 -7.49 78.20 40.76
C ASP A 409 -6.36 77.39 40.12
N THR A 410 -6.22 76.14 40.58
CA THR A 410 -5.14 75.28 40.09
C THR A 410 -5.59 73.85 39.86
N CYS A 411 -4.97 73.21 38.88
CA CYS A 411 -5.17 71.80 38.61
C CYS A 411 -4.66 70.95 39.78
N ASN A 412 -5.35 69.84 40.04
CA ASN A 412 -5.00 68.91 41.12
C ASN A 412 -4.07 67.77 40.67
N GLY A 413 -3.67 67.73 39.39
CA GLY A 413 -2.88 66.65 38.81
C GLY A 413 -3.67 65.42 38.35
N THR A 414 -5.01 65.46 38.43
CA THR A 414 -5.91 64.37 38.02
C THR A 414 -7.02 64.86 37.08
N GLY A 415 -6.79 65.95 36.34
CA GLY A 415 -7.76 66.49 35.38
C GLY A 415 -8.82 67.42 35.97
N THR A 416 -8.75 67.75 37.27
CA THR A 416 -9.74 68.64 37.92
C THR A 416 -9.15 69.99 38.26
N CYS A 417 -9.86 71.07 37.88
CA CYS A 417 -9.57 72.43 38.33
C CYS A 417 -10.15 72.63 39.74
N ASN A 418 -9.29 72.89 40.72
CA ASN A 418 -9.71 73.12 42.10
C ASN A 418 -9.85 74.62 42.37
N PRO A 419 -11.06 75.08 42.77
CA PRO A 419 -11.25 76.46 43.17
C PRO A 419 -10.46 76.83 44.42
N ASN A 420 -9.76 77.96 44.40
CA ASN A 420 -8.91 78.42 45.51
C ASN A 420 -9.57 79.56 46.29
N HIS A 421 -10.71 79.25 46.90
CA HIS A 421 -11.47 80.23 47.67
C HIS A 421 -10.76 80.54 49.00
N VAL A 422 -10.49 81.81 49.25
CA VAL A 422 -9.92 82.23 50.54
C VAL A 422 -11.03 82.48 51.55
N THR A 423 -10.78 82.10 52.81
CA THR A 423 -11.66 82.40 53.93
C THR A 423 -11.19 83.67 54.62
N GLY A 424 -12.12 84.54 55.02
CA GLY A 424 -11.74 85.78 55.70
C GLY A 424 -12.74 86.91 55.53
N SER A 425 -12.34 88.08 55.99
CA SER A 425 -13.05 89.33 55.80
C SER A 425 -12.75 89.94 54.43
N CYS A 426 -13.75 90.54 53.83
CA CYS A 426 -13.64 91.24 52.55
C CYS A 426 -14.46 92.53 52.58
N THR A 427 -14.36 93.31 51.52
CA THR A 427 -14.98 94.62 51.41
C THR A 427 -16.05 94.62 50.31
N LEU A 428 -17.32 94.70 50.69
CA LEU A 428 -18.44 94.81 49.75
C LEU A 428 -18.42 96.20 49.07
N GLY A 429 -18.35 96.22 47.73
CA GLY A 429 -18.49 97.44 46.92
C GLY A 429 -17.20 98.19 46.55
N GLY A 430 -16.03 97.54 46.58
CA GLY A 430 -14.72 98.17 46.40
C GLY A 430 -14.31 98.51 44.96
N GLY A 431 -15.02 99.41 44.29
CA GLY A 431 -14.59 100.04 43.03
C GLY A 431 -14.04 101.46 43.23
N GLY A 432 -13.22 101.69 44.26
CA GLY A 432 -12.63 103.02 44.51
C GLY A 432 -12.38 103.30 45.99
N ALA A 433 -11.32 104.06 46.27
CA ALA A 433 -10.80 104.33 47.61
C ALA A 433 -11.85 104.94 48.56
N GLY A 434 -12.20 104.19 49.61
CA GLY A 434 -12.80 104.71 50.85
C GLY A 434 -14.32 104.53 50.97
N GLY A 435 -14.76 103.35 51.41
CA GLY A 435 -16.11 103.16 51.96
C GLY A 435 -16.82 101.88 51.49
N GLY A 436 -16.34 100.71 51.90
CA GLY A 436 -17.08 99.46 51.74
C GLY A 436 -17.54 98.90 53.08
N THR A 437 -18.68 98.20 53.09
CA THR A 437 -19.15 97.45 54.26
C THR A 437 -18.34 96.18 54.42
N ALA A 438 -17.97 95.83 55.66
CA ALA A 438 -17.27 94.59 55.96
C ALA A 438 -18.19 93.39 55.65
N GLY A 439 -17.73 92.52 54.77
CA GLY A 439 -18.35 91.25 54.42
C GLY A 439 -17.46 90.06 54.78
N THR A 440 -17.95 88.87 54.47
CA THR A 440 -17.21 87.61 54.66
C THR A 440 -17.09 86.84 53.37
N CYS A 441 -15.91 86.28 53.10
CA CYS A 441 -15.70 85.43 51.94
C CYS A 441 -16.39 84.08 52.14
N THR A 442 -17.36 83.79 51.28
CA THR A 442 -18.06 82.51 51.21
C THR A 442 -18.10 82.06 49.76
N ASN A 443 -17.55 80.88 49.48
CA ASN A 443 -17.49 80.30 48.13
C ASN A 443 -16.92 81.26 47.06
N GLY A 444 -15.81 81.94 47.36
CA GLY A 444 -15.14 82.84 46.40
C GLY A 444 -15.78 84.23 46.27
N VAL A 445 -16.92 84.45 46.93
CA VAL A 445 -17.69 85.70 46.87
C VAL A 445 -17.67 86.41 48.21
N CYS A 446 -17.54 87.74 48.20
CA CYS A 446 -17.74 88.58 49.37
C CYS A 446 -19.24 88.77 49.62
N LEU A 447 -19.75 88.35 50.78
CA LEU A 447 -21.17 88.43 51.18
C LEU A 447 -21.41 89.26 52.43
#